data_AF-A0A9E6AIN9-F1
#
_entry.id   AF-A0A9E6AIN9-F1
#
_cell.length_a   1.000
_cell.length_b   1.000
_cell.length_c   1.000
_cell.angle_alpha   90.00
_cell.angle_beta   90.00
_cell.angle_gamma   90.00
#
_symmetry.space_group_name_H-M   'P 1'
#
loop_
_entity.id
_entity.type
_entity.pdbx_description
1 polymer ?
#
loop_
_entity_poly.entity_id
_entity_poly.type
_entity_poly.pdbx_seq_one_letter_code
_entity_poly.pdbx_strand_id
1 'polypeptide(L)'
;VGVARIWNAYSEMGVDVSDDQGGLYHVSGHANRPDLIAVHKLLNPQIVVPMHGEHRHLREHVKLAKAGGRTGIVAPNGAMVELSGNDPRVVEYVETGRVYLDGAALVGALDGVVRERIKMALNGHVAVAVIVDDEDEALDDAWVQVRGLPDTGSSGAPLQELVEDDIAALMGRADRKTVRSDEQLEDAVKRVARKTVMDEVGKKPEVTVLISRLVTE
;
A
#
# COMPACT_ATOMS: atom_id res chain seq x y z
N VAL A 1 -13.16 9.72 -8.07
CA VAL A 1 -13.89 9.90 -9.34
C VAL A 1 -12.96 10.60 -10.31
N GLY A 2 -12.65 10.00 -11.46
CA GLY A 2 -11.75 10.62 -12.44
C GLY A 2 -12.47 11.68 -13.27
N VAL A 3 -11.75 12.73 -13.70
CA VAL A 3 -12.28 13.81 -14.55
C VAL A 3 -12.95 13.26 -15.81
N ALA A 4 -12.37 12.22 -16.43
CA ALA A 4 -12.93 11.56 -17.60
C ALA A 4 -14.36 11.00 -17.39
N ARG A 5 -14.70 10.54 -16.18
CA ARG A 5 -16.06 10.06 -15.88
C ARG A 5 -17.08 11.20 -15.97
N ILE A 6 -16.69 12.40 -15.54
CA ILE A 6 -17.55 13.59 -15.58
C ILE A 6 -17.77 14.02 -17.03
N TRP A 7 -16.73 14.03 -17.86
CA TRP A 7 -16.87 14.30 -19.29
C TRP A 7 -17.83 13.34 -19.98
N ASN A 8 -17.73 12.04 -19.70
CA ASN A 8 -18.64 11.04 -20.26
C ASN A 8 -20.09 11.29 -19.83
N ALA A 9 -20.33 11.64 -18.56
CA ALA A 9 -21.68 11.95 -18.08
C ALA A 9 -22.28 13.18 -18.80
N TYR A 10 -21.50 14.22 -19.06
CA TYR A 10 -21.96 15.37 -19.85
C TYR A 10 -22.18 15.01 -21.33
N SER A 11 -21.30 14.18 -21.90
CA SER A 11 -21.44 13.67 -23.26
C SER A 11 -22.73 12.83 -23.41
N GLU A 12 -23.05 11.97 -22.45
CA GLU A 12 -24.31 11.21 -22.40
C GLU A 12 -25.55 12.11 -22.35
N MET A 13 -25.43 13.32 -21.82
CA MET A 13 -26.49 14.34 -21.81
C MET A 13 -26.57 15.15 -23.13
N GLY A 14 -25.73 14.84 -24.12
CA GLY A 14 -25.65 15.56 -25.39
C GLY A 14 -24.92 16.91 -25.29
N VAL A 15 -24.11 17.11 -24.26
CA VAL A 15 -23.29 18.34 -24.10
C VAL A 15 -21.98 18.18 -24.88
N ASP A 16 -21.65 19.19 -25.68
CA ASP A 16 -20.34 19.30 -26.32
C ASP A 16 -19.27 19.66 -25.27
N VAL A 17 -18.41 18.70 -24.95
CA VAL A 17 -17.33 18.88 -23.96
C VAL A 17 -16.08 19.40 -24.66
N SER A 18 -15.63 20.60 -24.30
CA SER A 18 -14.34 21.15 -24.71
C SER A 18 -13.32 21.01 -23.56
N ASP A 19 -12.16 20.42 -23.83
CA ASP A 19 -11.11 20.17 -22.85
C ASP A 19 -9.77 20.86 -23.19
N ASP A 20 -8.76 20.58 -22.37
CA ASP A 20 -7.40 21.12 -22.46
C ASP A 20 -6.58 20.55 -23.64
N GLN A 21 -7.05 19.56 -24.40
CA GLN A 21 -6.19 18.97 -25.45
C GLN A 21 -5.74 19.97 -26.54
N GLY A 22 -6.41 21.13 -26.63
CA GLY A 22 -6.01 22.23 -27.50
C GLY A 22 -5.07 23.29 -26.89
N GLY A 23 -4.72 23.23 -25.59
CA GLY A 23 -3.87 24.22 -24.91
C GLY A 23 -4.45 25.65 -24.85
N LEU A 24 -5.75 25.80 -25.15
CA LEU A 24 -6.44 27.09 -25.25
C LEU A 24 -6.89 27.63 -23.89
N TYR A 25 -7.23 26.73 -22.97
CA TYR A 25 -7.93 27.08 -21.72
C TYR A 25 -7.12 26.78 -20.45
N HIS A 26 -6.01 26.08 -20.58
CA HIS A 26 -5.11 25.79 -19.47
C HIS A 26 -3.66 26.05 -19.88
N VAL A 27 -2.90 26.60 -18.94
CA VAL A 27 -1.45 26.73 -19.04
C VAL A 27 -0.85 26.21 -17.73
N SER A 28 0.31 25.57 -17.83
CA SER A 28 1.07 25.16 -16.65
C SER A 28 1.43 26.39 -15.81
N GLY A 29 1.25 26.29 -14.50
CA GLY A 29 1.80 27.28 -13.54
C GLY A 29 3.31 27.15 -13.32
N HIS A 30 3.94 26.13 -13.89
CA HIS A 30 5.38 25.87 -13.76
C HIS A 30 6.17 26.30 -14.99
N ALA A 31 7.34 26.90 -14.75
CA ALA A 31 8.30 27.32 -15.75
C ALA A 31 8.69 26.17 -16.69
N ASN A 32 8.64 26.42 -18.00
CA ASN A 32 9.10 25.48 -19.02
C ASN A 32 10.61 25.64 -19.30
N ARG A 33 11.15 24.87 -20.24
CA ARG A 33 12.58 24.91 -20.57
C ARG A 33 13.08 26.32 -20.96
N PRO A 34 12.46 27.03 -21.93
CA PRO A 34 12.79 28.42 -22.22
C PRO A 34 12.82 29.34 -20.99
N ASP A 35 11.83 29.23 -20.11
CA ASP A 35 11.75 30.04 -18.89
C ASP A 35 12.92 29.75 -17.94
N LEU A 36 13.23 28.47 -17.71
CA LEU A 36 14.37 28.05 -16.89
C LEU A 36 15.71 28.54 -17.47
N ILE A 37 15.87 28.52 -18.80
CA ILE A 37 17.06 29.09 -19.47
C ILE A 37 17.14 30.60 -19.23
N ALA A 38 16.02 31.31 -19.34
CA ALA A 38 15.98 32.75 -19.10
C ALA A 38 16.39 33.08 -17.66
N VAL A 39 15.88 32.33 -16.68
CA VAL A 39 16.27 32.47 -15.26
C VAL A 39 17.75 32.17 -15.06
N HIS A 40 18.28 31.10 -15.65
CA HIS A 40 19.71 30.80 -15.57
C HIS A 40 20.58 31.93 -16.13
N LYS A 41 20.16 32.54 -17.26
CA LYS A 41 20.87 33.68 -17.87
C LYS A 41 20.79 34.92 -17.00
N LEU A 42 19.62 35.22 -16.46
CA LEU A 42 19.37 36.40 -15.62
C LEU A 42 20.17 36.35 -14.32
N LEU A 43 20.14 35.21 -13.61
CA LEU A 43 20.80 35.05 -12.32
C LEU A 43 22.29 34.70 -12.43
N ASN A 44 22.70 34.13 -13.57
CA ASN A 44 24.04 33.64 -13.82
C ASN A 44 24.65 32.80 -12.66
N PRO A 45 23.95 31.74 -12.18
CA PRO A 45 24.41 30.98 -11.03
C PRO A 45 25.64 30.13 -11.36
N GLN A 46 26.57 30.03 -10.41
CA GLN A 46 27.73 29.13 -10.50
C GLN A 46 27.31 27.66 -10.40
N ILE A 47 26.37 27.35 -9.50
CA ILE A 47 25.81 26.02 -9.26
C ILE A 47 24.28 26.09 -9.34
N VAL A 48 23.68 25.13 -10.05
CA VAL A 48 22.23 24.92 -10.09
C VAL A 48 21.88 23.67 -9.30
N VAL A 49 21.05 23.82 -8.27
CA VAL A 49 20.44 22.70 -7.52
C VAL A 49 18.96 22.68 -7.85
N PRO A 50 18.49 21.81 -8.77
CA PRO A 50 17.07 21.73 -9.10
C PRO A 50 16.24 21.25 -7.92
N MET A 51 15.10 21.90 -7.70
CA MET A 51 14.12 21.56 -6.66
C MET A 51 12.74 21.39 -7.28
N HIS A 52 11.81 20.83 -6.50
CA HIS A 52 10.39 20.68 -6.87
C HIS A 52 10.15 19.87 -8.15
N GLY A 53 10.30 18.54 -8.04
CA GLY A 53 9.90 17.60 -9.08
C GLY A 53 10.35 16.19 -8.76
N GLU A 54 9.75 15.20 -9.42
CA GLU A 54 10.29 13.84 -9.41
C GLU A 54 11.73 13.80 -9.94
N HIS A 55 12.47 12.75 -9.57
CA HIS A 55 13.89 12.61 -9.90
C HIS A 55 14.21 12.84 -11.38
N ARG A 56 13.33 12.37 -12.29
CA ARG A 56 13.49 12.60 -13.75
C ARG A 56 13.51 14.08 -14.12
N HIS A 57 12.69 14.92 -13.48
CA HIS A 57 12.64 16.35 -13.72
C HIS A 57 13.92 17.03 -13.21
N LEU A 58 14.37 16.67 -12.00
CA LEU A 58 15.60 17.22 -11.42
C LEU A 58 16.82 16.90 -12.30
N ARG A 59 16.92 15.64 -12.76
CA ARG A 59 17.99 15.20 -13.66
C ARG A 59 17.95 15.96 -14.98
N GLU A 60 16.78 16.20 -15.55
CA GLU A 60 16.65 16.94 -16.80
C GLU A 60 17.00 18.42 -16.64
N HIS A 61 16.64 19.03 -15.51
CA HIS A 61 17.05 20.41 -15.19
C HIS A 61 18.57 20.53 -14.98
N VAL A 62 19.22 19.53 -14.36
CA VAL A 62 20.69 19.49 -14.30
C VAL A 62 21.31 19.41 -15.70
N LYS A 63 20.79 18.57 -16.60
CA LYS A 63 21.28 18.52 -17.99
C LYS A 63 21.12 19.87 -18.69
N LEU A 64 19.99 20.54 -18.47
CA LEU A 64 19.72 21.87 -19.01
C LEU A 64 20.73 22.90 -18.50
N ALA A 65 21.05 22.89 -17.20
CA ALA A 65 22.06 23.76 -16.62
C ALA A 65 23.45 23.52 -17.24
N LYS A 66 23.85 22.24 -17.37
CA LYS A 66 25.13 21.83 -17.98
C LYS A 66 25.23 22.24 -19.45
N ALA A 67 24.17 22.05 -20.23
CA ALA A 67 24.11 22.50 -21.62
C ALA A 67 24.26 24.03 -21.75
N GLY A 68 23.83 24.78 -20.73
CA GLY A 68 24.03 26.22 -20.62
C GLY A 68 25.38 26.62 -20.01
N GLY A 69 26.34 25.70 -19.84
CA GLY A 69 27.67 25.98 -19.31
C GLY A 69 27.74 26.19 -17.79
N ARG A 70 26.76 25.68 -17.04
CA ARG A 70 26.70 25.80 -15.56
C ARG A 70 26.87 24.44 -14.90
N THR A 71 27.43 24.43 -13.69
CA THR A 71 27.48 23.22 -12.87
C THR A 71 26.10 22.94 -12.28
N GLY A 72 25.70 21.68 -12.23
CA GLY A 72 24.43 21.30 -11.61
C GLY A 72 24.49 19.94 -10.94
N ILE A 73 23.78 19.82 -9.83
CA ILE A 73 23.73 18.62 -8.99
C ILE A 73 22.28 18.28 -8.63
N VAL A 74 21.96 16.98 -8.61
CA VAL A 74 20.67 16.50 -8.12
C VAL A 74 20.79 16.26 -6.62
N ALA A 75 19.89 16.85 -5.84
CA ALA A 75 19.81 16.67 -4.39
C ALA A 75 18.44 16.06 -4.02
N PRO A 76 18.32 14.72 -3.96
CA PRO A 76 17.12 14.07 -3.43
C PRO A 76 16.91 14.38 -1.94
N ASN A 77 15.71 14.10 -1.41
CA ASN A 77 15.42 14.24 0.02
C ASN A 77 16.47 13.52 0.87
N GLY A 78 16.99 14.22 1.87
CA GLY A 78 18.02 13.71 2.78
C GLY A 78 19.46 13.88 2.28
N ALA A 79 19.70 14.24 1.01
CA ALA A 79 21.07 14.47 0.54
C ALA A 79 21.68 15.74 1.15
N MET A 80 22.86 15.61 1.76
CA MET A 80 23.68 16.73 2.19
C MET A 80 24.66 17.10 1.08
N VAL A 81 24.57 18.33 0.59
CA VAL A 81 25.38 18.81 -0.53
C VAL A 81 26.39 19.85 -0.04
N GLU A 82 27.68 19.55 -0.23
CA GLU A 82 28.75 20.54 -0.12
C GLU A 82 28.77 21.41 -1.38
N LEU A 83 28.76 22.72 -1.22
CA LEU A 83 28.76 23.71 -2.32
C LEU A 83 30.07 24.50 -2.44
N SER A 84 31.01 24.30 -1.52
CA SER A 84 32.31 24.99 -1.52
C SER A 84 33.15 24.62 -2.75
N GLY A 85 33.99 25.57 -3.18
CA GLY A 85 34.94 25.33 -4.28
C GLY A 85 34.35 25.28 -5.69
N ASN A 86 33.05 25.61 -5.86
CA ASN A 86 32.32 25.50 -7.14
C ASN A 86 32.26 24.08 -7.72
N ASP A 87 32.49 23.06 -6.89
CA ASP A 87 32.42 21.66 -7.27
C ASP A 87 31.43 20.93 -6.33
N PRO A 88 30.13 21.04 -6.60
CA PRO A 88 29.11 20.55 -5.69
C PRO A 88 29.16 19.02 -5.61
N ARG A 89 29.14 18.48 -4.39
CA ARG A 89 29.21 17.05 -4.12
C ARG A 89 28.20 16.65 -3.05
N VAL A 90 27.58 15.49 -3.20
CA VAL A 90 26.84 14.87 -2.10
C VAL A 90 27.87 14.28 -1.13
N VAL A 91 27.89 14.77 0.10
CA VAL A 91 28.88 14.37 1.12
C VAL A 91 28.31 13.41 2.15
N GLU A 92 27.00 13.47 2.39
CA GLU A 92 26.32 12.61 3.36
C GLU A 92 24.82 12.49 3.02
N TYR A 93 24.13 11.58 3.71
CA TYR A 93 22.68 11.51 3.73
C TYR A 93 22.18 11.56 5.17
N VAL A 94 21.21 12.42 5.44
CA VAL A 94 20.48 12.44 6.72
C VAL A 94 19.25 11.55 6.63
N GLU A 95 18.85 11.01 7.78
CA GLU A 95 17.62 10.21 7.86
C GLU A 95 16.41 11.08 7.49
N THR A 96 15.64 10.60 6.53
CA THR A 96 14.40 11.24 6.11
C THR A 96 13.34 10.17 5.84
N GLY A 97 12.08 10.58 5.95
CA GLY A 97 10.95 9.69 5.74
C GLY A 97 9.69 10.47 5.45
N ARG A 98 8.61 9.72 5.25
CA ARG A 98 7.27 10.28 5.12
C ARG A 98 6.49 9.92 6.37
N VAL A 99 5.77 10.90 6.88
CA VAL A 99 4.74 10.71 7.90
C VAL A 99 3.40 10.97 7.21
N TYR A 100 2.45 10.08 7.42
CA TYR A 100 1.09 10.21 6.93
C TYR A 100 0.17 10.66 8.06
N LEU A 101 -0.79 11.51 7.73
CA LEU A 101 -1.91 11.81 8.62
C LEU A 101 -3.02 10.82 8.32
N ASP A 102 -3.27 9.91 9.26
CA ASP A 102 -4.31 8.90 9.18
C ASP A 102 -5.44 9.23 10.17
N GLY A 103 -6.49 9.87 9.65
CA GLY A 103 -7.54 10.49 10.47
C GLY A 103 -6.95 11.60 11.34
N ALA A 104 -6.88 11.35 12.65
CA ALA A 104 -6.29 12.27 13.63
C ALA A 104 -4.89 11.86 14.11
N ALA A 105 -4.38 10.69 13.69
CA ALA A 105 -3.10 10.17 14.11
C ALA A 105 -2.03 10.36 13.04
N LEU A 106 -0.78 10.61 13.46
CA LEU A 106 0.37 10.56 12.58
C LEU A 106 0.95 9.14 12.59
N VAL A 107 1.15 8.57 11.41
CA VAL A 107 1.76 7.24 11.22
C VAL A 107 2.95 7.35 10.27
N GLY A 108 4.00 6.59 10.55
CA GLY A 108 5.13 6.45 9.63
C GLY A 108 4.71 5.74 8.36
N ALA A 109 5.33 6.10 7.24
CA ALA A 109 5.05 5.46 5.96
C ALA A 109 5.39 3.96 5.91
N LEU A 110 6.21 3.48 6.85
CA LEU A 110 6.63 2.09 6.96
C LEU A 110 5.95 1.33 8.12
N ASP A 111 5.03 1.97 8.86
CA ASP A 111 4.35 1.39 10.02
C ASP A 111 3.35 0.28 9.65
N GLY A 112 3.19 -0.04 8.36
CA GLY A 112 2.38 -1.15 7.89
C GLY A 112 0.88 -0.87 7.80
N VAL A 113 0.34 0.16 8.47
CA VAL A 113 -1.10 0.48 8.49
C VAL A 113 -1.72 0.57 7.10
N VAL A 114 -1.12 1.35 6.19
CA VAL A 114 -1.60 1.48 4.81
C VAL A 114 -1.45 0.17 4.04
N ARG A 115 -0.36 -0.57 4.29
CA ARG A 115 -0.10 -1.86 3.64
C ARG A 115 -1.15 -2.90 4.05
N GLU A 116 -1.51 -2.97 5.33
CA GLU A 116 -2.56 -3.88 5.83
C GLU A 116 -3.92 -3.55 5.22
N ARG A 117 -4.29 -2.27 5.13
CA ARG A 117 -5.52 -1.84 4.43
C ARG A 117 -5.55 -2.28 2.97
N ILE A 118 -4.44 -2.11 2.24
CA ILE A 118 -4.33 -2.55 0.85
C ILE A 118 -4.52 -4.06 0.74
N LYS A 119 -3.88 -4.84 1.62
CA LYS A 119 -4.02 -6.29 1.60
C LYS A 119 -5.46 -6.73 1.89
N MET A 120 -6.11 -6.17 2.90
CA MET A 120 -7.51 -6.46 3.20
C MET A 120 -8.44 -6.07 2.03
N ALA A 121 -8.20 -4.91 1.39
CA ALA A 121 -8.99 -4.46 0.25
C ALA A 121 -8.84 -5.37 -0.98
N LEU A 122 -7.64 -5.92 -1.22
CA LEU A 122 -7.37 -6.78 -2.38
C LEU A 122 -7.76 -8.24 -2.15
N ASN A 123 -7.46 -8.76 -0.95
CA ASN A 123 -7.53 -10.19 -0.64
C ASN A 123 -8.69 -10.59 0.28
N GLY A 124 -9.38 -9.62 0.88
CA GLY A 124 -10.40 -9.87 1.90
C GLY A 124 -9.81 -10.29 3.24
N HIS A 125 -10.70 -10.58 4.17
CA HIS A 125 -10.42 -10.90 5.56
C HIS A 125 -11.28 -12.09 6.03
N VAL A 126 -10.68 -12.94 6.86
CA VAL A 126 -11.35 -14.06 7.52
C VAL A 126 -11.06 -13.94 9.01
N ALA A 127 -12.10 -13.79 9.83
CA ALA A 127 -12.01 -13.95 11.27
C ALA A 127 -12.40 -15.38 11.63
N VAL A 128 -11.61 -16.03 12.48
CA VAL A 128 -11.89 -17.38 13.00
C VAL A 128 -11.86 -17.30 14.52
N ALA A 129 -12.88 -17.85 15.17
CA ALA A 129 -12.89 -18.10 16.60
C ALA A 129 -12.93 -19.60 16.87
N VAL A 130 -12.03 -20.07 17.73
CA VAL A 130 -11.96 -21.45 18.19
C VAL A 130 -11.93 -21.47 19.71
N ILE A 131 -12.51 -22.52 20.29
CA ILE A 131 -12.56 -22.72 21.73
C ILE A 131 -11.74 -23.98 22.06
N VAL A 132 -10.92 -23.88 23.11
CA VAL A 132 -10.16 -24.97 23.69
C VAL A 132 -10.61 -25.12 25.13
N ASP A 133 -10.94 -26.33 25.56
CA ASP A 133 -11.36 -26.61 26.92
C ASP A 133 -10.18 -26.66 27.92
N ASP A 134 -10.49 -26.96 29.17
CA ASP A 134 -9.53 -27.04 30.28
C ASP A 134 -8.67 -28.32 30.25
N GLU A 135 -9.03 -29.31 29.43
CA GLU A 135 -8.25 -30.52 29.20
C GLU A 135 -7.27 -30.39 28.00
N ASP A 136 -7.15 -29.19 27.44
CA ASP A 136 -6.46 -28.91 26.16
C ASP A 136 -7.06 -29.70 24.98
N GLU A 137 -8.36 -29.94 25.00
CA GLU A 137 -9.12 -30.46 23.86
C GLU A 137 -9.82 -29.32 23.13
N ALA A 138 -9.68 -29.33 21.81
CA ALA A 138 -10.32 -28.35 20.96
C ALA A 138 -11.79 -28.74 20.78
N LEU A 139 -12.71 -27.79 20.98
CA LEU A 139 -14.10 -28.03 20.58
C LEU A 139 -14.18 -28.14 19.05
N ASP A 140 -15.06 -29.02 18.57
CA ASP A 140 -15.21 -29.32 17.15
C ASP A 140 -15.79 -28.14 16.35
N ASP A 141 -16.42 -27.18 17.02
CA ASP A 141 -17.05 -26.04 16.37
C ASP A 141 -16.08 -24.85 16.26
N ALA A 142 -15.81 -24.43 15.02
CA ALA A 142 -15.16 -23.16 14.72
C ALA A 142 -16.20 -22.16 14.20
N TRP A 143 -16.13 -20.92 14.68
CA TRP A 143 -16.95 -19.84 14.13
C TRP A 143 -16.13 -19.00 13.16
N VAL A 144 -16.60 -18.82 11.93
CA VAL A 144 -15.88 -18.06 10.91
C VAL A 144 -16.72 -16.89 10.42
N GLN A 145 -16.07 -15.76 10.19
CA GLN A 145 -16.67 -14.63 9.49
C GLN A 145 -15.78 -14.21 8.33
N VAL A 146 -16.36 -14.23 7.13
CA VAL A 146 -15.70 -13.80 5.91
C VAL A 146 -16.13 -12.38 5.55
N ARG A 147 -15.18 -11.53 5.13
CA ARG A 147 -15.42 -10.15 4.66
C ARG A 147 -14.56 -9.81 3.44
N GLY A 148 -15.14 -9.14 2.45
CA GLY A 148 -14.40 -8.74 1.24
C GLY A 148 -14.02 -9.91 0.31
N LEU A 149 -14.71 -11.04 0.45
CA LEU A 149 -14.60 -12.23 -0.39
C LEU A 149 -16.02 -12.61 -0.90
N PRO A 150 -16.13 -13.40 -1.98
CA PRO A 150 -17.40 -13.90 -2.47
C PRO A 150 -18.12 -14.80 -1.46
N ASP A 151 -19.45 -14.84 -1.51
CA ASP A 151 -20.28 -15.69 -0.63
C ASP A 151 -20.12 -17.18 -0.96
N THR A 152 -19.85 -17.53 -2.22
CA THR A 152 -19.68 -18.92 -2.69
C THR A 152 -18.36 -19.10 -3.41
N GLY A 153 -17.75 -20.28 -3.23
CA GLY A 153 -16.53 -20.69 -3.91
C GLY A 153 -16.76 -21.33 -5.29
N SER A 154 -15.69 -21.78 -5.92
CA SER A 154 -15.72 -22.53 -7.19
C SER A 154 -16.50 -23.84 -7.13
N SER A 155 -16.60 -24.46 -5.94
CA SER A 155 -17.42 -25.63 -5.66
C SER A 155 -18.93 -25.34 -5.64
N GLY A 156 -19.32 -24.07 -5.58
CA GLY A 156 -20.71 -23.63 -5.42
C GLY A 156 -21.23 -23.70 -3.99
N ALA A 157 -20.46 -24.24 -3.05
CA ALA A 157 -20.80 -24.23 -1.62
C ALA A 157 -20.49 -22.86 -0.98
N PRO A 158 -21.18 -22.50 0.12
CA PRO A 158 -20.90 -21.27 0.87
C PRO A 158 -19.46 -21.27 1.38
N LEU A 159 -18.71 -20.21 1.05
CA LEU A 159 -17.29 -20.13 1.37
C LEU A 159 -17.05 -20.15 2.89
N GLN A 160 -17.95 -19.52 3.64
CA GLN A 160 -17.87 -19.49 5.10
C GLN A 160 -17.97 -20.90 5.68
N GLU A 161 -18.98 -21.68 5.28
CA GLU A 161 -19.19 -23.06 5.74
C GLU A 161 -18.00 -23.96 5.39
N LEU A 162 -17.44 -23.84 4.18
CA LEU A 162 -16.26 -24.61 3.80
C LEU A 162 -15.05 -24.33 4.70
N VAL A 163 -14.85 -23.07 5.09
CA VAL A 163 -13.75 -22.70 5.99
C VAL A 163 -14.04 -23.18 7.41
N GLU A 164 -15.29 -23.13 7.87
CA GLU A 164 -15.72 -23.68 9.17
C GLU A 164 -15.44 -25.19 9.22
N ASP A 165 -15.89 -25.94 8.21
CA ASP A 165 -15.73 -27.39 8.10
C ASP A 165 -14.26 -27.82 8.07
N ASP A 166 -13.43 -27.14 7.26
CA ASP A 166 -12.00 -27.46 7.16
C ASP A 166 -11.24 -27.17 8.47
N ILE A 167 -11.67 -26.14 9.21
CA ILE A 167 -11.08 -25.79 10.52
C ILE A 167 -11.60 -26.75 11.59
N ALA A 168 -12.88 -27.09 11.62
CA ALA A 168 -13.44 -28.13 12.50
C ALA A 168 -12.70 -29.45 12.31
N ALA A 169 -12.48 -29.87 11.06
CA ALA A 169 -11.70 -31.06 10.73
C ALA A 169 -10.23 -30.95 11.15
N LEU A 170 -9.64 -29.75 11.20
CA LEU A 170 -8.32 -29.51 11.79
C LEU A 170 -8.37 -29.68 13.32
N MET A 171 -9.37 -29.11 13.99
CA MET A 171 -9.50 -29.17 15.45
C MET A 171 -9.63 -30.61 15.94
N GLY A 172 -10.51 -31.41 15.31
CA GLY A 172 -10.71 -32.82 15.69
C GLY A 172 -9.52 -33.76 15.43
N ARG A 173 -8.48 -33.31 14.69
CA ARG A 173 -7.26 -34.09 14.41
C ARG A 173 -5.97 -33.44 14.93
N ALA A 174 -6.07 -32.26 15.54
CA ALA A 174 -4.90 -31.55 16.05
C ALA A 174 -4.27 -32.35 17.20
N ASP A 175 -2.94 -32.47 17.22
CA ASP A 175 -2.26 -33.15 18.32
C ASP A 175 -2.23 -32.26 19.57
N ARG A 176 -2.20 -32.88 20.75
CA ARG A 176 -2.14 -32.16 22.04
C ARG A 176 -1.01 -31.14 22.11
N LYS A 177 0.10 -31.37 21.40
CA LYS A 177 1.22 -30.42 21.33
C LYS A 177 0.83 -29.13 20.61
N THR A 178 0.12 -29.22 19.48
CA THR A 178 -0.38 -28.06 18.75
C THR A 178 -1.45 -27.35 19.56
N VAL A 179 -2.42 -28.08 20.13
CA VAL A 179 -3.54 -27.49 20.87
C VAL A 179 -3.06 -26.72 22.11
N ARG A 180 -2.00 -27.18 22.78
CA ARG A 180 -1.40 -26.48 23.95
C ARG A 180 -0.68 -25.18 23.65
N SER A 181 -0.40 -24.88 22.38
CA SER A 181 0.40 -23.74 21.98
C SER A 181 -0.42 -22.83 21.09
N ASP A 182 -0.84 -21.68 21.64
CA ASP A 182 -1.65 -20.71 20.90
C ASP A 182 -0.99 -20.29 19.58
N GLU A 183 0.33 -20.10 19.57
CA GLU A 183 1.10 -19.80 18.35
C GLU A 183 0.99 -20.91 17.29
N GLN A 184 1.18 -22.18 17.69
CA GLN A 184 1.09 -23.31 16.76
C GLN A 184 -0.33 -23.50 16.25
N LEU A 185 -1.33 -23.35 17.12
CA LEU A 185 -2.74 -23.44 16.78
C LEU A 185 -3.15 -22.32 15.83
N GLU A 186 -2.78 -21.07 16.14
CA GLU A 186 -3.02 -19.90 15.29
C GLU A 186 -2.41 -20.10 13.90
N ASP A 187 -1.16 -20.55 13.81
CA ASP A 187 -0.50 -20.82 12.53
C ASP A 187 -1.17 -21.95 11.74
N ALA A 188 -1.65 -22.98 12.43
CA ALA A 188 -2.38 -24.08 11.80
C ALA A 188 -3.71 -23.62 11.22
N VAL A 189 -4.51 -22.89 12.01
CA VAL A 189 -5.79 -22.32 11.59
C VAL A 189 -5.60 -21.35 10.43
N LYS A 190 -4.63 -20.42 10.52
CA LYS A 190 -4.30 -19.47 9.44
C LYS A 190 -3.96 -20.19 8.14
N ARG A 191 -3.21 -21.30 8.22
CA ARG A 191 -2.79 -22.08 7.06
C ARG A 191 -3.98 -22.74 6.38
N VAL A 192 -4.87 -23.36 7.15
CA VAL A 192 -6.08 -24.01 6.63
C VAL A 192 -7.00 -22.98 6.01
N ALA A 193 -7.39 -21.93 6.74
CA ALA A 193 -8.27 -20.89 6.22
C ALA A 193 -7.75 -20.25 4.91
N ARG A 194 -6.45 -19.94 4.84
CA ARG A 194 -5.84 -19.40 3.62
C ARG A 194 -5.83 -20.40 2.47
N LYS A 195 -5.66 -21.69 2.77
CA LYS A 195 -5.67 -22.74 1.75
C LYS A 195 -7.07 -22.90 1.17
N THR A 196 -8.09 -23.04 2.01
CA THR A 196 -9.49 -23.18 1.59
C THR A 196 -9.92 -22.00 0.71
N VAL A 197 -9.65 -20.76 1.13
CA VAL A 197 -9.98 -19.57 0.33
C VAL A 197 -9.15 -19.49 -0.95
N MET A 198 -7.89 -19.95 -0.93
CA MET A 198 -7.07 -19.99 -2.15
C MET A 198 -7.62 -21.00 -3.15
N ASP A 199 -8.01 -22.19 -2.69
CA ASP A 199 -8.52 -23.26 -3.54
C ASP A 199 -9.89 -22.88 -4.13
N GLU A 200 -10.76 -22.22 -3.35
CA GLU A 200 -12.12 -21.85 -3.78
C GLU A 200 -12.22 -20.52 -4.54
N VAL A 201 -11.37 -19.54 -4.23
CA VAL A 201 -11.49 -18.15 -4.73
C VAL A 201 -10.21 -17.66 -5.42
N GLY A 202 -9.08 -18.34 -5.25
CA GLY A 202 -7.79 -17.90 -5.81
C GLY A 202 -7.20 -16.68 -5.09
N LYS A 203 -7.64 -16.41 -3.85
CA LYS A 203 -7.16 -15.28 -3.04
C LYS A 203 -6.55 -15.76 -1.73
N LYS A 204 -5.57 -15.01 -1.22
CA LYS A 204 -4.92 -15.28 0.07
C LYS A 204 -5.32 -14.21 1.10
N PRO A 205 -6.39 -14.43 1.88
CA PRO A 205 -6.93 -13.42 2.78
C PRO A 205 -5.99 -13.13 3.96
N GLU A 206 -6.21 -11.98 4.57
CA GLU A 206 -5.72 -11.76 5.93
C GLU A 206 -6.62 -12.51 6.92
N VAL A 207 -5.99 -13.19 7.89
CA VAL A 207 -6.70 -14.09 8.81
C VAL A 207 -6.40 -13.66 10.24
N THR A 208 -7.47 -13.40 11.00
CA THR A 208 -7.42 -13.14 12.43
C THR A 208 -7.98 -14.35 13.16
N VAL A 209 -7.21 -14.91 14.09
CA VAL A 209 -7.63 -16.08 14.89
C VAL A 209 -7.83 -15.62 16.33
N LEU A 210 -8.97 -15.98 16.91
CA LEU A 210 -9.34 -15.75 18.29
C LEU A 210 -9.39 -17.13 18.97
N ILE A 211 -8.47 -17.37 19.89
CA ILE A 211 -8.42 -18.61 20.68
C ILE A 211 -8.99 -18.30 22.06
N SER A 212 -10.09 -18.93 22.42
CA SER A 212 -10.67 -18.84 23.76
C SER A 212 -10.38 -20.13 24.53
N ARG A 213 -9.66 -20.03 25.64
CA ARG A 213 -9.41 -21.16 26.54
C ARG A 213 -10.40 -21.12 27.69
N LEU A 214 -11.17 -22.19 27.87
CA LEU A 214 -12.01 -22.36 29.05
C LEU A 214 -11.10 -22.72 30.22
N VAL A 215 -11.35 -22.07 31.35
CA VAL A 215 -10.67 -22.39 32.61
C VAL A 215 -11.77 -22.73 33.60
N THR A 216 -11.80 -23.97 34.05
CA THR A 216 -12.73 -24.41 35.09
C THR A 216 -12.20 -23.92 36.44
N GLU A 217 -13.01 -23.15 37.18
CA GLU A 217 -12.71 -22.71 38.56
C GLU A 217 -12.74 -23.87 39.56
#